data_AF-A0A963FUJ5-F1
#
_entry.id   AF-A0A963FUJ5-F1
#
_cell.length_a   1.000
_cell.length_b   1.000
_cell.length_c   1.000
_cell.angle_alpha   90.00
_cell.angle_beta   90.00
_cell.angle_gamma   90.00
#
_symmetry.space_group_name_H-M   'P 1'
#
loop_
_entity.id
_entity.type
_entity.pdbx_description
1 polymer ?
#
loop_
_entity_poly.entity_id
_entity_poly.type
_entity_poly.pdbx_seq_one_letter_code
_entity_poly.pdbx_strand_id
1 'polypeptide(L)' 'MTQVEADSRRCCTCQRWNGPRRVGEEAGTVRFADEAVTGQCVDGPWDGSIRNLRNACGRWHQWLALLPGVTRPGEHA' A
#
# COMPACT_ATOMS: atom_id res chain seq x y z
N MET A 1 -11.52 -6.27 -7.97
CA MET A 1 -11.08 -5.45 -6.81
C MET A 1 -10.52 -6.39 -5.78
N THR A 2 -9.24 -6.22 -5.45
CA THR A 2 -8.47 -7.18 -4.67
C THR A 2 -7.92 -6.48 -3.44
N GLN A 3 -7.81 -7.20 -2.31
CA GLN A 3 -7.22 -6.69 -1.07
C GLN A 3 -6.08 -7.58 -0.56
N VAL A 4 -5.14 -6.98 0.17
CA VAL A 4 -4.06 -7.69 0.88
C VAL A 4 -3.82 -7.06 2.25
N GLU A 5 -3.34 -7.86 3.19
CA GLU A 5 -3.01 -7.41 4.54
C GLU A 5 -1.68 -6.65 4.58
N ALA A 6 -1.60 -5.63 5.46
CA ALA A 6 -0.41 -4.83 5.68
C ALA A 6 0.83 -5.68 5.99
N ASP A 7 0.66 -6.72 6.83
CA ASP A 7 1.74 -7.60 7.28
C ASP A 7 2.33 -8.48 6.16
N SER A 8 1.72 -8.50 4.97
CA SER A 8 2.32 -9.14 3.79
C SER A 8 3.65 -8.51 3.36
N ARG A 9 3.99 -7.31 3.87
CA ARG A 9 5.23 -6.56 3.60
C ARG A 9 5.52 -6.35 2.10
N ARG A 10 4.46 -6.29 1.30
CA ARG A 10 4.50 -6.08 -0.14
C ARG A 10 4.62 -4.59 -0.47
N CYS A 11 5.03 -4.28 -1.71
CA CYS A 11 5.15 -2.93 -2.20
C CYS A 11 3.82 -2.18 -2.07
N CYS A 12 2.69 -2.80 -2.41
CA CYS A 12 1.38 -2.15 -2.24
C CYS A 12 1.01 -1.81 -0.80
N THR A 13 1.63 -2.41 0.22
CA THR A 13 1.44 -2.05 1.64
C THR A 13 2.51 -1.12 2.18
N CYS A 14 3.48 -0.72 1.35
CA CYS A 14 4.61 0.11 1.74
C CYS A 14 4.32 1.61 1.53
N GLN A 15 4.57 2.46 2.53
CA GLN A 15 4.46 3.93 2.44
C GLN A 15 5.17 4.53 1.22
N ARG A 16 6.28 3.90 0.81
CA ARG A 16 7.19 4.34 -0.25
C ARG A 16 6.76 3.98 -1.67
N TRP A 17 5.74 3.14 -1.81
CA TRP A 17 5.23 2.76 -3.11
C TRP A 17 4.11 3.72 -3.52
N ASN A 18 4.28 4.39 -4.66
CA ASN A 18 3.39 5.44 -5.14
C ASN A 18 2.51 4.97 -6.31
N GLY A 19 1.92 3.79 -6.20
CA GLY A 19 0.94 3.29 -7.17
C GLY A 19 -0.50 3.49 -6.68
N PRO A 20 -1.50 3.32 -7.57
CA PRO A 20 -2.90 3.53 -7.22
C PRO A 20 -3.38 2.45 -6.25
N ARG A 21 -3.65 2.84 -5.01
CA ARG A 21 -4.19 2.00 -3.94
C ARG A 21 -5.12 2.79 -3.03
N ARG A 22 -5.96 2.07 -2.30
CA ARG A 22 -6.87 2.61 -1.28
C ARG A 22 -6.78 1.75 -0.03
N VAL A 23 -7.24 2.29 1.10
CA VAL A 23 -7.47 1.47 2.30
C VAL A 23 -8.59 0.47 1.97
N GLY A 24 -8.45 -0.76 2.46
CA GLY A 24 -9.45 -1.80 2.31
C GLY A 24 -10.62 -1.64 3.29
N GLU A 25 -11.57 -2.57 3.19
CA GLU A 25 -12.76 -2.59 4.04
C GLU A 25 -12.40 -3.03 5.47
N GLU A 26 -11.43 -3.93 5.58
CA GLU A 26 -10.90 -4.42 6.84
C GLU A 26 -9.74 -3.55 7.34
N ALA A 27 -9.62 -3.41 8.66
CA ALA A 27 -8.53 -2.67 9.27
C ALA A 27 -7.18 -3.30 8.89
N GLY A 28 -6.22 -2.48 8.47
CA GLY A 28 -4.90 -2.98 8.07
C GLY A 28 -4.85 -3.62 6.68
N THR A 29 -5.90 -3.54 5.86
CA THR A 29 -5.84 -4.05 4.48
C THR A 29 -5.71 -2.93 3.45
N VAL A 30 -5.06 -3.24 2.33
CA VAL A 30 -4.93 -2.36 1.16
C VAL A 30 -5.75 -2.93 0.02
N ARG A 31 -6.58 -2.09 -0.61
CA ARG A 31 -7.36 -2.42 -1.81
C ARG A 31 -6.79 -1.76 -3.06
N PHE A 32 -6.86 -2.48 -4.17
CA PHE A 32 -6.46 -2.00 -5.49
C PHE A 32 -7.42 -2.51 -6.56
N ALA A 33 -7.38 -1.86 -7.73
CA ALA A 33 -8.31 -2.14 -8.83
C ALA A 33 -8.09 -3.55 -9.38
N ASP A 34 -6.84 -3.88 -9.71
CA ASP A 34 -6.41 -5.12 -10.35
C ASP A 34 -4.97 -5.49 -9.97
N GLU A 35 -4.56 -6.74 -10.24
CA GLU A 35 -3.22 -7.23 -9.93
C GLU A 35 -2.10 -6.72 -10.84
N ALA A 36 -2.44 -6.18 -12.01
CA ALA A 36 -1.49 -5.54 -12.92
C ALA A 36 -1.06 -4.14 -12.47
N VAL A 37 -1.61 -3.64 -11.36
CA VAL A 37 -1.27 -2.32 -10.84
C VAL A 37 0.21 -2.25 -10.47
N THR A 38 0.85 -1.20 -10.98
CA THR A 38 2.24 -0.83 -10.71
C THR A 38 2.32 0.51 -10.01
N GLY A 39 3.45 0.74 -9.36
CA GLY A 39 3.77 2.01 -8.73
C GLY A 39 5.27 2.19 -8.65
N GLN A 40 5.70 3.45 -8.69
CA GLN A 40 7.10 3.80 -8.50
C GLN A 40 7.48 3.63 -7.03
N CYS A 41 8.65 3.07 -6.77
CA CYS A 41 9.24 3.11 -5.44
C CYS A 41 9.93 4.47 -5.25
N VAL A 42 9.61 5.16 -4.16
CA VAL A 42 10.17 6.46 -3.78
C VAL A 42 10.87 6.29 -2.43
N ASP A 43 12.12 6.71 -2.31
CA ASP A 43 12.93 6.62 -1.06
C ASP A 43 13.20 5.17 -0.61
N GLY A 44 12.98 4.19 -1.49
CA GLY A 44 13.27 2.78 -1.24
C GLY A 44 14.64 2.35 -1.79
N PRO A 45 15.02 1.08 -1.60
CA PRO A 45 16.24 0.53 -2.22
C PRO A 45 16.15 0.47 -3.75
N TRP A 46 14.94 0.62 -4.31
CA TRP A 46 14.65 0.68 -5.73
C TRP A 46 14.13 2.05 -6.15
N ASP A 47 14.63 3.13 -5.52
CA ASP A 47 14.19 4.50 -5.83
C ASP A 47 14.19 4.77 -7.34
N GLY A 48 13.11 5.37 -7.84
CA GLY A 48 12.92 5.62 -9.28
C GLY A 48 12.36 4.43 -10.08
N SER A 49 12.37 3.22 -9.54
CA SER A 49 11.96 2.02 -10.27
C SER A 49 10.47 1.72 -10.16
N ILE A 50 9.88 1.23 -11.25
CA ILE A 50 8.50 0.72 -11.27
C ILE A 50 8.47 -0.68 -10.67
N ARG A 51 7.54 -0.90 -9.72
CA ARG A 51 7.36 -2.17 -9.01
C ARG A 51 5.89 -2.59 -9.05
N ASN A 52 5.64 -3.88 -9.26
CA ASN A 52 4.29 -4.42 -9.11
C ASN A 52 3.89 -4.46 -7.64
N LEU A 53 2.58 -4.55 -7.38
CA LEU A 53 2.03 -4.64 -6.03
C LEU A 53 2.63 -5.79 -5.21
N ARG A 54 2.94 -6.94 -5.83
CA ARG A 54 3.41 -8.17 -5.17
C ARG A 54 4.90 -8.16 -4.85
N ASN A 55 5.66 -7.22 -5.39
CA ASN A 55 7.09 -7.13 -5.10
C ASN A 55 7.29 -6.84 -3.62
N ALA A 56 8.44 -7.24 -3.08
CA ALA A 56 8.88 -6.87 -1.75
C ALA A 56 10.26 -6.19 -1.84
N CYS A 57 10.61 -5.46 -0.79
CA CYS A 57 11.94 -4.88 -0.64
C CYS A 57 12.36 -4.94 0.84
N GLY A 58 13.68 -4.99 1.10
CA GLY A 58 14.20 -5.12 2.47
C GLY A 58 14.02 -3.89 3.36
N ARG A 59 13.53 -2.77 2.82
CA ARG A 59 13.28 -1.52 3.55
C ARG A 59 11.80 -1.14 3.50
N TRP A 60 10.96 -2.13 3.76
CA TRP A 60 9.51 -1.95 3.84
C TRP A 60 9.15 -1.07 5.05
N HIS A 61 8.24 -0.12 4.83
CA HIS A 61 7.67 0.73 5.87
C HIS A 61 6.16 0.71 5.70
N GLN A 62 5.41 0.36 6.73
CA GLN A 62 3.95 0.27 6.66
C GLN A 62 3.34 1.58 6.16
N TRP A 63 2.39 1.47 5.23
CA TRP A 63 1.62 2.62 4.75
C TRP A 63 0.79 3.20 5.90
N LEU A 64 1.02 4.47 6.23
CA LEU A 64 0.45 5.12 7.42
C LEU A 64 -1.08 5.19 7.37
N ALA A 65 -1.68 5.19 6.18
CA ALA A 65 -3.14 5.17 6.01
C ALA A 65 -3.81 3.90 6.58
N LEU A 66 -3.03 2.85 6.86
CA LEU A 66 -3.50 1.59 7.44
C LEU A 66 -3.47 1.58 8.97
N LEU A 67 -2.87 2.60 9.60
CA LEU A 67 -2.81 2.68 11.05
C LEU A 67 -4.20 2.98 11.63
N PRO A 68 -4.54 2.37 12.79
CA PRO A 68 -5.77 2.69 13.49
C PRO A 68 -5.79 4.17 13.90
N GLY A 69 -6.91 4.84 13.70
CA GLY A 69 -7.09 6.25 14.10
C GLY A 69 -6.69 7.30 13.05
N VAL A 70 -6.24 6.90 11.85
CA VAL A 70 -6.23 7.82 10.70
C VAL A 70 -7.67 8.14 10.33
N THR A 71 -8.10 9.39 10.54
CA THR A 71 -9.43 9.87 10.17
C THR A 71 -9.61 9.76 8.66
N ARG A 72 -10.50 8.86 8.24
CA ARG A 72 -10.87 8.61 6.86
C ARG A 72 -11.86 9.70 6.46
N PRO A 73 -11.62 10.47 5.39
CA PRO A 73 -12.61 11.43 4.91
C PRO A 73 -13.86 10.66 4.45
N GLY A 74 -14.89 10.63 5.30
CA GLY A 74 -16.10 9.82 5.12
C GLY A 74 -16.55 9.02 6.36
N GLU A 75 -15.72 8.89 7.40
CA GLU A 75 -16.17 8.38 8.71
C GLU A 75 -16.66 9.55 9.58
N HIS A 76 -17.85 10.06 9.29
CA HIS A 76 -18.58 10.85 10.28
C HIS A 76 -19.70 9.94 10.77
N ALA A 77 -19.60 9.58 12.05
CA ALA A 77 -20.62 8.88 12.82
C ALA A 77 -21.94 9.68 12.86
#